data_AF-A0AAU4ECN6-F1
#
_entry.id   AF-A0AAU4ECN6-F1
#
_cell.length_a   1.000
_cell.length_b   1.000
_cell.length_c   1.000
_cell.angle_alpha   90.00
_cell.angle_beta   90.00
_cell.angle_gamma   90.00
#
_symmetry.space_group_name_H-M   'P 1'
#
loop_
_entity.id
_entity.type
_entity.pdbx_description
1 polymer ?
#
loop_
_entity_poly.entity_id
_entity_poly.type
_entity_poly.pdbx_seq_one_letter_code
_entity_poly.pdbx_strand_id
1 'polypeptide(L)'
;MPDTRRRGDDLLRAIYSSTLAELAEGSFEELSFEKIALRAHTGKAALYRRWSTPADLVLAALADPVAGFAETPPPRTGSLRGDLLVLLGGLARVLGEPHGRALVQLITQRRRHPELFERVRDLVLRPRQDLILDLLGERGTARLAAVGPRLVLVAHLESGPVPGTEIAAIVDEVLLPLVG
;
A
#
# COMPACT_ATOMS: atom_id res chain seq x y z
N MET A 1 -26.55 22.86 -6.88
CA MET A 1 -26.61 22.02 -5.66
C MET A 1 -25.51 20.96 -5.70
N PRO A 2 -24.36 21.14 -5.04
CA PRO A 2 -23.26 20.17 -5.00
C PRO A 2 -23.01 19.57 -3.59
N ASP A 3 -24.04 19.02 -2.93
CA ASP A 3 -23.97 18.65 -1.50
C ASP A 3 -24.14 17.13 -1.24
N THR A 4 -25.05 16.46 -1.97
CA THR A 4 -25.31 15.02 -1.77
C THR A 4 -24.13 14.13 -2.19
N ARG A 5 -23.41 14.50 -3.28
CA ARG A 5 -22.22 13.75 -3.74
C ARG A 5 -21.07 13.87 -2.74
N ARG A 6 -20.81 15.09 -2.26
CA ARG A 6 -19.75 15.38 -1.29
C ARG A 6 -19.92 14.59 0.01
N ARG A 7 -21.14 14.58 0.57
CA ARG A 7 -21.44 13.76 1.75
C ARG A 7 -21.28 12.26 1.51
N GLY A 8 -21.59 11.79 0.30
CA GLY A 8 -21.36 10.39 -0.10
C GLY A 8 -19.88 10.03 -0.15
N ASP A 9 -19.05 10.92 -0.69
CA ASP A 9 -17.59 10.76 -0.78
C ASP A 9 -16.94 10.84 0.61
N ASP A 10 -17.41 11.75 1.47
CA ASP A 10 -16.95 11.88 2.86
C ASP A 10 -17.24 10.59 3.67
N LEU A 11 -18.45 10.04 3.53
CA LEU A 11 -18.80 8.78 4.17
C LEU A 11 -17.96 7.61 3.64
N LEU A 12 -17.74 7.55 2.34
CA LEU A 12 -16.93 6.48 1.74
C LEU A 12 -15.47 6.54 2.24
N ARG A 13 -14.90 7.75 2.31
CA ARG A 13 -13.57 7.96 2.91
C ARG A 13 -13.52 7.52 4.36
N ALA A 14 -14.54 7.86 5.16
CA ALA A 14 -14.61 7.43 6.56
C ALA A 14 -14.68 5.91 6.70
N ILE A 15 -15.41 5.23 5.80
CA ILE A 15 -15.47 3.77 5.75
C ILE A 15 -14.10 3.17 5.40
N TYR A 16 -13.43 3.68 4.38
CA TYR A 16 -12.11 3.18 3.97
C TYR A 16 -11.04 3.41 5.02
N SER A 17 -10.94 4.62 5.58
CA SER A 17 -9.97 4.91 6.64
C SER A 17 -10.22 4.07 7.88
N SER A 18 -11.49 3.87 8.26
CA SER A 18 -11.85 3.01 9.39
C SER A 18 -11.52 1.54 9.14
N THR A 19 -11.73 1.05 7.92
CA THR A 19 -11.37 -0.32 7.53
C THR A 19 -9.88 -0.56 7.68
N LEU A 20 -9.06 0.36 7.16
CA LEU A 20 -7.61 0.24 7.22
C LEU A 20 -7.10 0.41 8.65
N ALA A 21 -7.71 1.28 9.47
CA ALA A 21 -7.38 1.44 10.88
C ALA A 21 -7.71 0.18 11.72
N GLU A 22 -8.89 -0.41 11.54
CA GLU A 22 -9.26 -1.67 12.21
C GLU A 22 -8.26 -2.79 11.88
N LEU A 23 -7.88 -2.90 10.61
CA LEU A 23 -6.90 -3.89 10.17
C LEU A 23 -5.48 -3.59 10.64
N ALA A 24 -5.11 -2.31 10.81
CA ALA A 24 -3.81 -1.91 11.33
C ALA A 24 -3.64 -2.17 12.83
N GLU A 25 -4.74 -2.10 13.60
CA GLU A 25 -4.75 -2.30 15.05
C GLU A 25 -5.00 -3.75 15.47
N GLY A 26 -5.71 -4.52 14.65
CA GLY A 26 -6.08 -5.91 14.92
C GLY A 26 -5.51 -6.89 13.90
N SER A 27 -6.20 -8.04 13.78
CA SER A 27 -5.90 -9.06 12.77
C SER A 27 -6.95 -9.10 11.66
N PHE A 28 -6.60 -9.69 10.51
CA PHE A 28 -7.52 -9.87 9.40
C PHE A 28 -8.73 -10.75 9.78
N GLU A 29 -8.52 -11.75 10.63
CA GLU A 29 -9.55 -12.68 11.09
C GLU A 29 -10.58 -12.03 12.01
N GLU A 30 -10.19 -10.95 12.70
CA GLU A 30 -11.05 -10.20 13.60
C GLU A 30 -11.84 -9.09 12.91
N LEU A 31 -11.58 -8.86 11.62
CA LEU A 31 -12.20 -7.81 10.83
C LEU A 31 -13.65 -8.16 10.50
N SER A 32 -14.58 -7.25 10.79
CA SER A 32 -16.00 -7.43 10.53
C SER A 32 -16.69 -6.14 10.16
N PHE A 33 -17.79 -6.23 9.41
CA PHE A 33 -18.59 -5.05 9.08
C PHE A 33 -19.18 -4.38 10.32
N GLU A 34 -19.42 -5.12 11.41
CA GLU A 34 -19.79 -4.61 12.72
C GLU A 34 -18.79 -3.56 13.22
N LYS A 35 -17.52 -3.95 13.33
CA LYS A 35 -16.44 -3.10 13.85
C LYS A 35 -16.19 -1.91 12.93
N ILE A 36 -16.15 -2.16 11.63
CA ILE A 36 -15.96 -1.12 10.61
C ILE A 36 -17.11 -0.11 10.64
N ALA A 37 -18.36 -0.57 10.70
CA ALA A 37 -19.54 0.30 10.76
C ALA A 37 -19.52 1.18 12.01
N LEU A 38 -19.18 0.60 13.16
CA LEU A 38 -19.07 1.30 14.42
C LEU A 38 -18.01 2.40 14.34
N ARG A 39 -16.82 2.08 13.84
CA ARG A 39 -15.70 3.03 13.73
C ARG A 39 -15.96 4.13 12.70
N ALA A 40 -16.58 3.78 11.56
CA ALA A 40 -16.93 4.73 10.51
C ALA A 40 -18.20 5.54 10.81
N HIS A 41 -18.82 5.33 11.99
CA HIS A 41 -20.09 5.95 12.39
C HIS A 41 -21.18 5.81 11.32
N THR A 42 -21.33 4.60 10.77
CA THR A 42 -22.31 4.30 9.71
C THR A 42 -23.15 3.06 10.03
N GLY A 43 -24.25 2.88 9.29
CA GLY A 43 -25.09 1.70 9.43
C GLY A 43 -24.52 0.50 8.66
N LYS A 44 -24.58 -0.69 9.25
CA LYS A 44 -24.14 -1.95 8.60
C LYS A 44 -24.75 -2.17 7.22
N ALA A 45 -26.02 -1.81 7.04
CA ALA A 45 -26.72 -1.93 5.76
C ALA A 45 -26.03 -1.13 4.62
N ALA A 46 -25.29 -0.06 4.93
CA ALA A 46 -24.52 0.67 3.93
C ALA A 46 -23.32 -0.14 3.40
N LEU A 47 -22.69 -0.94 4.26
CA LEU A 47 -21.56 -1.80 3.92
C LEU A 47 -22.03 -3.04 3.15
N TYR A 48 -23.00 -3.78 3.70
CA TYR A 48 -23.53 -5.01 3.08
C TYR A 48 -24.12 -4.80 1.67
N ARG A 49 -24.59 -3.59 1.35
CA ARG A 49 -25.07 -3.26 -0.01
C ARG A 49 -23.96 -3.10 -1.04
N ARG A 50 -22.74 -2.78 -0.61
CA ARG A 50 -21.61 -2.41 -1.50
C ARG A 50 -20.53 -3.49 -1.56
N TRP A 51 -20.34 -4.24 -0.49
CA TRP A 51 -19.30 -5.27 -0.39
C TRP A 51 -19.88 -6.57 0.13
N SER A 52 -19.52 -7.67 -0.52
CA SER A 52 -19.95 -9.01 -0.12
C SER A 52 -19.18 -9.52 1.09
N THR A 53 -17.90 -9.13 1.23
CA THR A 53 -17.04 -9.53 2.34
C THR A 53 -16.21 -8.35 2.88
N PRO A 54 -15.74 -8.42 4.15
CA PRO A 54 -14.75 -7.47 4.66
C PRO A 54 -13.47 -7.42 3.82
N ALA A 55 -13.07 -8.53 3.19
CA ALA A 55 -11.92 -8.60 2.30
C ALA A 55 -12.11 -7.72 1.05
N ASP A 56 -13.32 -7.73 0.45
CA ASP A 56 -13.65 -6.87 -0.69
C ASP A 56 -13.56 -5.38 -0.32
N LEU A 57 -13.99 -5.05 0.89
CA LEU A 57 -13.91 -3.70 1.41
C LEU A 57 -12.46 -3.28 1.69
N VAL A 58 -11.62 -4.17 2.22
CA VAL A 58 -10.18 -3.93 2.37
C VAL A 58 -9.53 -3.65 1.03
N LEU A 59 -9.80 -4.47 0.00
CA LEU A 59 -9.26 -4.25 -1.34
C LEU A 59 -9.72 -2.91 -1.92
N ALA A 60 -10.99 -2.55 -1.75
CA ALA A 60 -11.50 -1.25 -2.18
C ALA A 60 -10.84 -0.09 -1.42
N ALA A 61 -10.61 -0.23 -0.12
CA ALA A 61 -9.97 0.78 0.71
C ALA A 61 -8.49 0.96 0.34
N LEU A 62 -7.76 -0.13 0.06
CA LEU A 62 -6.38 -0.08 -0.41
C LEU A 62 -6.25 0.59 -1.78
N ALA A 63 -7.28 0.45 -2.63
CA ALA A 63 -7.33 1.01 -3.97
C ALA A 63 -7.71 2.50 -3.99
N ASP A 64 -8.27 3.00 -2.90
CA ASP A 64 -8.69 4.39 -2.82
C ASP A 64 -7.46 5.31 -2.83
N PRO A 65 -7.42 6.31 -3.72
CA PRO A 65 -6.25 7.16 -3.87
C PRO A 65 -6.01 8.10 -2.68
N VAL A 66 -6.98 8.25 -1.78
CA VAL A 66 -6.91 9.13 -0.61
C VAL A 66 -6.65 8.35 0.67
N ALA A 67 -7.40 7.27 0.89
CA ALA A 67 -7.31 6.46 2.11
C ALA A 67 -6.26 5.36 2.02
N GLY A 68 -6.06 4.80 0.82
CA GLY A 68 -5.15 3.69 0.54
C GLY A 68 -3.86 4.16 -0.12
N PHE A 69 -3.51 3.52 -1.23
CA PHE A 69 -2.29 3.82 -1.96
C PHE A 69 -2.61 4.69 -3.18
N ALA A 70 -2.22 5.95 -3.14
CA ALA A 70 -2.26 6.82 -4.30
C ALA A 70 -1.42 6.24 -5.45
N GLU A 71 -1.87 6.47 -6.69
CA GLU A 71 -1.00 6.35 -7.85
C GLU A 71 0.20 7.28 -7.66
N THR A 72 1.40 6.71 -7.59
CA THR A 72 2.62 7.50 -7.52
C THR A 72 2.98 7.89 -8.95
N PRO A 73 2.96 9.19 -9.31
CA PRO A 73 3.44 9.59 -10.62
C PRO A 73 4.93 9.22 -10.77
N PRO A 74 5.40 8.88 -11.98
CA PRO A 74 6.82 8.61 -12.21
C PRO A 74 7.66 9.79 -11.71
N PRO A 75 8.65 9.57 -10.84
CA PRO A 75 9.53 10.63 -10.40
C PRO A 75 10.34 11.15 -11.60
N ARG A 76 10.62 12.45 -11.57
CA ARG A 76 11.38 13.14 -12.61
C ARG A 76 12.43 14.03 -11.97
N THR A 77 13.29 13.44 -11.15
CA THR A 77 14.40 14.14 -10.49
C THR A 77 15.55 14.45 -11.45
N GLY A 78 15.56 13.81 -12.62
CA GLY A 78 16.61 13.97 -13.64
C GLY A 78 17.79 12.99 -13.47
N SER A 79 17.70 12.04 -12.53
CA SER A 79 18.67 10.96 -12.38
C SER A 79 18.01 9.68 -11.88
N LEU A 80 18.47 8.53 -12.36
CA LEU A 80 17.97 7.23 -11.89
C LEU A 80 18.10 7.09 -10.37
N ARG A 81 19.24 7.51 -9.80
CA ARG A 81 19.46 7.52 -8.35
C ARG A 81 18.38 8.33 -7.62
N GLY A 82 18.13 9.55 -8.06
CA GLY A 82 17.12 10.41 -7.44
C GLY A 82 15.71 9.84 -7.54
N ASP A 83 15.38 9.24 -8.69
CA ASP A 83 14.07 8.63 -8.91
C ASP A 83 13.86 7.39 -8.03
N LEU A 84 14.88 6.54 -7.88
CA LEU A 84 14.87 5.40 -6.95
C LEU A 84 14.72 5.84 -5.49
N LEU A 85 15.42 6.90 -5.06
CA LEU A 85 15.29 7.45 -3.71
C LEU A 85 13.87 7.96 -3.43
N VAL A 86 13.25 8.64 -4.40
CA VAL A 86 11.87 9.13 -4.26
C VAL A 86 10.89 7.97 -4.14
N LEU A 87 11.00 6.93 -4.99
CA LEU A 87 10.10 5.79 -4.95
C LEU A 87 10.23 4.97 -3.66
N LEU A 88 11.46 4.63 -3.26
CA LEU A 88 11.70 3.83 -2.06
C LEU A 88 11.44 4.63 -0.77
N GLY A 89 11.79 5.92 -0.75
CA GLY A 89 11.41 6.86 0.31
C GLY A 89 9.90 7.01 0.45
N GLY A 90 9.19 7.05 -0.67
CA GLY A 90 7.73 7.03 -0.72
C GLY A 90 7.15 5.79 -0.05
N LEU A 91 7.65 4.61 -0.44
CA LEU A 91 7.23 3.34 0.13
C LEU A 91 7.50 3.26 1.64
N ALA A 92 8.70 3.61 2.09
CA ALA A 92 9.08 3.56 3.50
C ALA A 92 8.17 4.43 4.39
N ARG A 93 7.82 5.64 3.93
CA ARG A 93 6.89 6.53 4.65
C ARG A 93 5.50 5.93 4.75
N VAL A 94 4.98 5.46 3.62
CA VAL A 94 3.65 4.85 3.51
C VAL A 94 3.50 3.64 4.44
N LEU A 95 4.55 2.81 4.56
CA LEU A 95 4.52 1.67 5.49
C LEU A 95 4.35 2.08 6.96
N GLY A 96 4.78 3.30 7.33
CA GLY A 96 4.57 3.85 8.68
C GLY A 96 3.14 4.34 8.96
N GLU A 97 2.34 4.56 7.91
CA GLU A 97 0.97 5.08 7.99
C GLU A 97 -0.04 3.94 8.26
N PRO A 98 -1.27 4.24 8.74
CA PRO A 98 -2.25 3.20 9.07
C PRO A 98 -2.53 2.22 7.91
N HIS A 99 -2.67 2.71 6.68
CA HIS A 99 -2.88 1.85 5.51
C HIS A 99 -1.65 0.99 5.16
N GLY A 100 -0.44 1.46 5.44
CA GLY A 100 0.78 0.67 5.32
C GLY A 100 0.88 -0.45 6.34
N ARG A 101 0.48 -0.19 7.59
CA ARG A 101 0.40 -1.23 8.63
C ARG A 101 -0.67 -2.28 8.29
N ALA A 102 -1.81 -1.84 7.77
CA ALA A 102 -2.84 -2.74 7.26
C ALA A 102 -2.32 -3.63 6.13
N LEU A 103 -1.54 -3.07 5.20
CA LEU A 103 -0.87 -3.84 4.15
C LEU A 103 0.07 -4.90 4.75
N VAL A 104 0.89 -4.53 5.72
CA VAL A 104 1.80 -5.46 6.41
C VAL A 104 1.03 -6.63 7.04
N GLN A 105 -0.09 -6.36 7.71
CA GLN A 105 -0.95 -7.41 8.26
C GLN A 105 -1.48 -8.36 7.19
N LEU A 106 -1.82 -7.89 5.99
CA LEU A 106 -2.26 -8.77 4.90
C LEU A 106 -1.14 -9.64 4.34
N ILE A 107 0.09 -9.10 4.29
CA ILE A 107 1.25 -9.83 3.80
C ILE A 107 1.56 -11.03 4.70
N THR A 108 1.43 -10.89 6.02
CA THR A 108 1.65 -11.99 6.97
C THR A 108 0.60 -13.09 6.86
N GLN A 109 -0.60 -12.75 6.35
CA GLN A 109 -1.72 -13.68 6.16
C GLN A 109 -1.68 -14.46 4.83
N ARG A 110 -0.68 -14.21 3.97
CA ARG A 110 -0.54 -14.85 2.65
C ARG A 110 -0.72 -16.38 2.67
N ARG A 111 -0.22 -17.07 3.70
CA ARG A 111 -0.33 -18.53 3.78
C ARG A 111 -1.77 -19.01 3.96
N ARG A 112 -2.60 -18.24 4.68
CA ARG A 112 -4.02 -18.55 4.94
C ARG A 112 -4.92 -18.06 3.81
N HIS A 113 -4.59 -16.91 3.23
CA HIS A 113 -5.40 -16.24 2.21
C HIS A 113 -4.57 -15.91 0.95
N PRO A 114 -4.12 -16.92 0.18
CA PRO A 114 -3.25 -16.69 -0.97
C PRO A 114 -3.91 -15.85 -2.07
N GLU A 115 -5.20 -16.06 -2.35
CA GLU A 115 -5.94 -15.30 -3.37
C GLU A 115 -6.07 -13.81 -3.01
N LEU A 116 -6.34 -13.51 -1.73
CA LEU A 116 -6.37 -12.13 -1.24
C LEU A 116 -5.01 -11.46 -1.40
N PHE A 117 -3.94 -12.18 -1.03
CA PHE A 117 -2.58 -11.67 -1.16
C PHE A 117 -2.22 -11.36 -2.62
N GLU A 118 -2.60 -12.22 -3.57
CA GLU A 118 -2.38 -11.96 -5.00
C GLU A 118 -3.06 -10.66 -5.44
N ARG A 119 -4.30 -10.43 -5.00
CA ARG A 119 -5.05 -9.18 -5.27
C ARG A 119 -4.35 -7.97 -4.65
N VAL A 120 -3.91 -8.07 -3.41
CA VAL A 120 -3.15 -7.00 -2.72
C VAL A 120 -1.84 -6.71 -3.44
N ARG A 121 -1.10 -7.75 -3.87
CA ARG A 121 0.15 -7.59 -4.61
C ARG A 121 -0.09 -6.85 -5.92
N ASP A 122 -1.10 -7.24 -6.69
CA ASP A 122 -1.37 -6.63 -8.00
C ASP A 122 -1.88 -5.19 -7.85
N LEU A 123 -2.56 -4.88 -6.76
CA LEU A 123 -3.10 -3.54 -6.50
C LEU A 123 -2.07 -2.57 -5.91
N VAL A 124 -1.17 -3.05 -5.05
CA VAL A 124 -0.28 -2.19 -4.27
C VAL A 124 1.19 -2.35 -4.67
N LEU A 125 1.67 -3.58 -4.84
CA LEU A 125 3.10 -3.85 -5.03
C LEU A 125 3.52 -3.79 -6.49
N ARG A 126 2.71 -4.35 -7.40
CA ARG A 126 3.00 -4.41 -8.83
C ARG A 126 3.12 -3.03 -9.48
N PRO A 127 2.23 -2.05 -9.24
CA PRO A 127 2.37 -0.72 -9.87
C PRO A 127 3.70 -0.03 -9.51
N ARG A 128 4.20 -0.23 -8.29
CA ARG A 128 5.50 0.29 -7.86
C ARG A 128 6.68 -0.40 -8.54
N GLN A 129 6.56 -1.72 -8.73
CA GLN A 129 7.58 -2.50 -9.45
C GLN A 129 7.60 -2.12 -10.93
N ASP A 130 6.44 -1.89 -11.54
CA ASP A 130 6.33 -1.47 -12.94
C ASP A 130 6.97 -0.08 -13.13
N LEU A 131 6.74 0.87 -12.22
CA LEU A 131 7.42 2.17 -12.24
C LEU A 131 8.95 2.05 -12.16
N ILE A 132 9.46 1.19 -11.27
CA ILE A 132 10.91 0.96 -11.17
C ILE A 132 11.41 0.29 -12.44
N LEU A 133 10.68 -0.69 -12.98
CA LEU A 133 11.05 -1.36 -14.22
C LEU A 133 11.15 -0.38 -15.39
N ASP A 134 10.18 0.54 -15.51
CA ASP A 134 10.18 1.60 -16.51
C ASP A 134 11.39 2.54 -16.35
N LEU A 135 11.73 2.92 -15.11
CA LEU A 135 12.91 3.75 -14.83
C LEU A 135 14.23 3.04 -15.19
N LEU A 136 14.29 1.72 -15.02
CA LEU A 136 15.47 0.92 -15.36
C LEU A 136 15.62 0.71 -16.88
N GLY A 137 14.55 0.87 -17.65
CA GLY A 137 14.54 0.70 -19.10
C GLY A 137 15.10 -0.66 -19.53
N GLU A 138 15.93 -0.68 -20.57
CA GLU A 138 16.52 -1.91 -21.13
C GLU A 138 17.41 -2.69 -20.15
N ARG A 139 17.91 -2.04 -19.09
CA ARG A 139 18.74 -2.67 -18.05
C ARG A 139 17.89 -3.36 -16.98
N GLY A 140 16.57 -3.12 -16.99
CA GLY A 140 15.62 -3.60 -16.00
C GLY A 140 15.15 -5.03 -16.25
N THR A 141 14.87 -5.73 -15.16
CA THR A 141 14.03 -6.94 -15.17
C THR A 141 13.02 -6.84 -14.04
N ALA A 142 11.88 -7.54 -14.15
CA ALA A 142 10.90 -7.61 -13.06
C ALA A 142 11.53 -8.11 -11.75
N ARG A 143 12.56 -8.97 -11.83
CA ARG A 143 13.30 -9.44 -10.66
C ARG A 143 14.09 -8.31 -10.00
N LEU A 144 14.82 -7.52 -10.80
CA LEU A 144 15.61 -6.39 -10.34
C LEU A 144 14.73 -5.27 -9.77
N ALA A 145 13.66 -4.90 -10.48
CA ALA A 145 12.72 -3.87 -10.05
C ALA A 145 12.04 -4.19 -8.70
N ALA A 146 11.94 -5.48 -8.35
CA ALA A 146 11.39 -5.92 -7.07
C ALA A 146 12.40 -5.91 -5.90
N VAL A 147 13.71 -5.77 -6.14
CA VAL A 147 14.74 -5.86 -5.08
C VAL A 147 14.55 -4.73 -4.06
N GLY A 148 14.53 -3.48 -4.51
CA GLY A 148 14.43 -2.30 -3.63
C GLY A 148 13.18 -2.33 -2.74
N PRO A 149 11.97 -2.47 -3.31
CA PRO A 149 10.75 -2.56 -2.53
C PRO A 149 10.74 -3.70 -1.51
N ARG A 150 11.35 -4.85 -1.84
CA ARG A 150 11.46 -5.99 -0.92
C ARG A 150 12.40 -5.69 0.24
N LEU A 151 13.55 -5.08 -0.01
CA LEU A 151 14.49 -4.71 1.05
C LEU A 151 13.87 -3.68 2.00
N VAL A 152 13.18 -2.65 1.47
CA VAL A 152 12.45 -1.68 2.28
C VAL A 152 11.37 -2.36 3.13
N LEU A 153 10.59 -3.27 2.54
CA LEU A 153 9.56 -4.00 3.28
C LEU A 153 10.15 -4.87 4.40
N VAL A 154 11.21 -5.63 4.11
CA VAL A 154 11.85 -6.51 5.11
C VAL A 154 12.47 -5.69 6.23
N ALA A 155 13.25 -4.65 5.91
CA ALA A 155 13.81 -3.74 6.91
C ALA A 155 12.71 -3.12 7.78
N HIS A 156 11.55 -2.79 7.18
CA HIS A 156 10.41 -2.29 7.93
C HIS A 156 9.83 -3.30 8.91
N LEU A 157 9.69 -4.55 8.48
CA LEU A 157 9.16 -5.63 9.33
C LEU A 157 10.11 -5.96 10.49
N GLU A 158 11.41 -5.87 10.26
CA GLU A 158 12.43 -6.20 11.26
C GLU A 158 12.62 -5.09 12.29
N SER A 159 12.63 -3.83 11.84
CA SER A 159 13.10 -2.69 12.66
C SER A 159 12.12 -1.51 12.73
N GLY A 160 10.98 -1.56 12.04
CA GLY A 160 10.01 -0.46 12.00
C GLY A 160 10.35 0.60 10.94
N PRO A 161 10.03 1.89 11.13
CA PRO A 161 10.23 2.92 10.11
C PRO A 161 11.66 2.94 9.53
N VAL A 162 11.77 2.84 8.21
CA VAL A 162 13.07 2.76 7.51
C VAL A 162 13.64 4.17 7.31
N PRO A 163 14.80 4.52 7.89
CA PRO A 163 15.36 5.85 7.77
C PRO A 163 15.89 6.12 6.36
N GLY A 164 15.94 7.40 5.95
CA GLY A 164 16.44 7.78 4.62
C GLY A 164 17.88 7.35 4.34
N THR A 165 18.71 7.18 5.38
CA THR A 165 20.08 6.64 5.26
C THR A 165 20.09 5.18 4.81
N GLU A 166 19.19 4.36 5.33
CA GLU A 166 19.03 2.96 4.91
C GLU A 166 18.53 2.88 3.46
N ILE A 167 17.61 3.77 3.09
CA ILE A 167 17.12 3.87 1.72
C ILE A 167 18.24 4.27 0.76
N ALA A 168 19.10 5.20 1.16
CA ALA A 168 20.27 5.58 0.39
C ALA A 168 21.25 4.41 0.22
N ALA A 169 21.53 3.64 1.29
CA ALA A 169 22.36 2.44 1.21
C ALA A 169 21.77 1.39 0.26
N ILE A 170 20.47 1.10 0.34
CA ILE A 170 19.79 0.20 -0.60
C ILE A 170 19.97 0.67 -2.06
N VAL A 171 19.84 1.96 -2.33
CA VAL A 171 20.01 2.49 -3.69
C VAL A 171 21.47 2.42 -4.14
N ASP A 172 22.39 2.93 -3.33
CA ASP A 172 23.78 3.16 -3.72
C ASP A 172 24.62 1.88 -3.70
N GLU A 173 24.38 0.99 -2.75
CA GLU A 173 25.19 -0.21 -2.52
C GLU A 173 24.58 -1.47 -3.13
N VAL A 174 23.27 -1.46 -3.43
CA VAL A 174 22.57 -2.64 -3.98
C VAL A 174 22.00 -2.36 -5.37
N LEU A 175 21.10 -1.38 -5.52
CA LEU A 175 20.38 -1.23 -6.78
C LEU A 175 21.25 -0.71 -7.92
N LEU A 176 21.99 0.38 -7.71
CA LEU A 176 22.82 0.96 -8.78
C LEU A 176 23.89 -0.02 -9.28
N PRO A 177 24.62 -0.75 -8.42
CA PRO A 177 25.58 -1.77 -8.88
C PRO A 177 24.94 -2.91 -9.70
N LEU A 178 23.68 -3.26 -9.43
CA LEU A 178 22.97 -4.29 -10.18
C LEU A 178 22.48 -3.83 -11.56
N VAL A 179 22.42 -2.53 -11.82
CA VAL A 179 21.95 -1.94 -13.08
C VAL A 179 23.08 -1.72 -14.08
N GLY A 180 24.33 -1.61 -13.62
CA GLY A 180 25.52 -1.40 -14.45
C GLY A 180 25.84 0.06 -14.69
#